data_AF-A0A937N145-F1
#
_entry.id   AF-A0A937N145-F1
#
_cell.length_a   1.000
_cell.length_b   1.000
_cell.length_c   1.000
_cell.angle_alpha   90.00
_cell.angle_beta   90.00
_cell.angle_gamma   90.00
#
_symmetry.space_group_name_H-M   'P 1'
#
loop_
_entity.id
_entity.type
_entity.pdbx_description
1 polymer ?
#
loop_
_entity_poly.entity_id
_entity_poly.type
_entity_poly.pdbx_seq_one_letter_code
_entity_poly.pdbx_strand_id
1 'polypeptide(L)'
;MTLPIMTRRPSVLATAILCALLIASAVAAQEAALDTRLAVPVDGEPFQARIAAVDDDWNVTLDLGSETRSLSAPDLVHWGVYQDSYRGTQILLANGSLLMAEVLEIADEQIVVYGELWGQTNLPLSLVRGVVFNPPIAPFERDRLHEKILTATGAQDRLLLENGDVVSGSVKGLREASETDPNDSPAVAISTEGRDVEIPIDKTAAVVFNPAMIETPKPRDFHAMMGFGDGSLAIVEHVNSDGAFVKLKLPGRVELQADPEVIWAELTLLRPFGKRVTYVSDLKSIGYKHVPFLATKWPFQTDRNVLGGRLRNAGCLYAKGLGMHTTSRLAYDLGDGYRRFQADVALDDQAGLGGSVVFRVFLADSSGKLNREPAYESPIVRGSNKPAAVSVDVTGVSRMALIVDFAERGDALDYANWLNARLIK
;
A
#
# COMPACT_ATOMS: atom_id res chain seq x y z
N MET A 1 -7.90 3.64 -88.20
CA MET A 1 -8.19 4.90 -87.51
C MET A 1 -9.03 4.56 -86.28
N THR A 2 -8.36 4.44 -85.13
CA THR A 2 -8.83 4.42 -83.73
C THR A 2 -10.18 3.75 -83.37
N LEU A 3 -10.10 2.54 -82.78
CA LEU A 3 -11.13 1.89 -81.95
C LEU A 3 -11.10 2.45 -80.51
N PRO A 4 -12.23 2.62 -79.81
CA PRO A 4 -12.24 2.99 -78.40
C PRO A 4 -12.08 1.75 -77.50
N ILE A 5 -11.20 1.88 -76.51
CA ILE A 5 -10.90 0.88 -75.48
C ILE A 5 -11.98 0.96 -74.39
N MET A 6 -12.79 -0.09 -74.26
CA MET A 6 -13.64 -0.31 -73.08
C MET A 6 -12.76 -0.80 -71.92
N THR A 7 -12.47 0.06 -70.95
CA THR A 7 -11.90 -0.35 -69.66
C THR A 7 -13.03 -0.69 -68.69
N ARG A 8 -13.16 -1.98 -68.35
CA ARG A 8 -14.02 -2.48 -67.28
C ARG A 8 -13.55 -1.90 -65.95
N ARG A 9 -14.41 -1.14 -65.26
CA ARG A 9 -14.20 -0.77 -63.85
C ARG A 9 -14.31 -2.04 -62.98
N PRO A 10 -13.36 -2.33 -62.07
CA PRO A 10 -13.56 -3.35 -61.07
C PRO A 10 -14.71 -2.90 -60.14
N SER A 11 -15.61 -3.83 -59.85
CA SER A 11 -16.79 -3.64 -59.02
C SER A 11 -16.44 -3.16 -57.61
N VAL A 12 -17.01 -2.02 -57.20
CA VAL A 12 -16.93 -1.42 -55.86
C VAL A 12 -17.38 -2.39 -54.74
N LEU A 13 -18.08 -3.47 -55.07
CA LEU A 13 -18.52 -4.49 -54.11
C LEU A 13 -17.40 -5.39 -53.57
N ALA A 14 -16.31 -5.61 -54.32
CA ALA A 14 -15.24 -6.53 -53.89
C ALA A 14 -14.28 -5.90 -52.87
N THR A 15 -14.11 -4.57 -52.91
CA THR A 15 -13.26 -3.83 -51.96
C THR A 15 -13.97 -3.53 -50.65
N ALA A 16 -15.31 -3.45 -50.66
CA ALA A 16 -16.11 -3.22 -49.45
C ALA A 16 -16.16 -4.47 -48.52
N ILE A 17 -16.13 -5.68 -49.08
CA ILE A 17 -16.13 -6.93 -48.29
C ILE A 17 -14.74 -7.19 -47.69
N LEU A 18 -13.66 -6.81 -48.38
CA LEU A 18 -12.30 -6.94 -47.84
C LEU A 18 -12.01 -5.90 -46.74
N CYS A 19 -12.52 -4.66 -46.87
CA CYS A 19 -12.47 -3.68 -45.79
C CYS A 19 -13.38 -4.04 -44.61
N ALA A 20 -14.57 -4.63 -44.84
CA ALA A 20 -15.43 -5.07 -43.74
C ALA A 20 -14.85 -6.26 -42.96
N LEU A 21 -14.11 -7.17 -43.60
CA LEU A 21 -13.39 -8.26 -42.94
C LEU A 21 -12.09 -7.80 -42.25
N LEU A 22 -11.43 -6.75 -42.76
CA LEU A 22 -10.27 -6.11 -42.09
C LEU A 22 -10.68 -5.16 -40.95
N ILE A 23 -11.89 -4.60 -40.99
CA ILE A 23 -12.43 -3.79 -39.90
C ILE A 23 -13.08 -4.70 -38.84
N ALA A 24 -13.69 -5.82 -39.21
CA ALA A 24 -14.21 -6.81 -38.25
C ALA A 24 -13.10 -7.56 -37.49
N SER A 25 -11.90 -7.71 -38.08
CA SER A 25 -10.72 -8.27 -37.39
C SER A 25 -9.95 -7.24 -36.56
N ALA A 26 -10.14 -5.93 -36.80
CA ALA A 26 -9.59 -4.88 -35.95
C ALA A 26 -10.51 -4.52 -34.76
N VAL A 27 -11.83 -4.74 -34.89
CA VAL A 27 -12.80 -4.53 -33.80
C VAL A 27 -12.90 -5.73 -32.86
N ALA A 28 -12.45 -6.92 -33.28
CA ALA A 28 -12.30 -8.10 -32.41
C ALA A 28 -10.91 -8.25 -31.77
N ALA A 29 -9.95 -7.38 -32.13
CA ALA A 29 -8.59 -7.36 -31.59
C ALA A 29 -8.28 -6.05 -30.84
N GLN A 30 -9.32 -5.42 -30.30
CA GLN A 30 -9.19 -4.69 -29.06
C GLN A 30 -9.62 -5.65 -27.95
N GLU A 31 -8.87 -6.75 -27.81
CA GLU A 31 -8.69 -7.34 -26.48
C GLU A 31 -8.39 -6.16 -25.57
N ALA A 32 -9.28 -5.86 -24.62
CA ALA A 32 -8.92 -4.99 -23.52
C ALA A 32 -7.60 -5.56 -22.99
N ALA A 33 -6.49 -4.86 -23.25
CA ALA A 33 -5.19 -5.33 -22.81
C ALA A 33 -5.36 -5.62 -21.33
N LEU A 34 -5.19 -6.89 -20.95
CA LEU A 34 -5.40 -7.33 -19.58
C LEU A 34 -4.61 -6.36 -18.69
N ASP A 35 -5.28 -5.76 -17.70
CA ASP A 35 -4.63 -4.93 -16.69
C ASP A 35 -3.76 -5.84 -15.82
N THR A 36 -2.63 -6.24 -16.39
CA THR A 36 -1.67 -7.13 -15.78
C THR A 36 -0.73 -6.32 -14.90
N ARG A 37 -0.37 -6.91 -13.77
CA ARG A 37 0.57 -6.34 -12.82
C ARG A 37 1.65 -7.36 -12.51
N LEU A 38 2.78 -6.86 -12.02
CA LEU A 38 3.94 -7.69 -11.72
C LEU A 38 3.61 -8.60 -10.52
N ALA A 39 3.62 -9.91 -10.77
CA ALA A 39 3.66 -10.96 -9.75
C ALA A 39 5.12 -11.25 -9.40
N VAL A 40 5.47 -11.14 -8.12
CA VAL A 40 6.80 -11.49 -7.61
C VAL A 40 6.66 -12.76 -6.77
N PRO A 41 7.01 -13.94 -7.31
CA PRO A 41 6.97 -15.17 -6.53
C PRO A 41 8.10 -15.21 -5.49
N VAL A 42 7.95 -16.06 -4.47
CA VAL A 42 9.03 -16.38 -3.52
C VAL A 42 10.20 -17.06 -4.24
N ASP A 43 9.88 -17.89 -5.24
CA ASP A 43 10.83 -18.61 -6.09
C ASP A 43 10.57 -18.37 -7.57
N GLY A 44 11.64 -18.14 -8.33
CA GLY A 44 11.59 -17.88 -9.77
C GLY A 44 11.60 -16.40 -10.12
N GLU A 45 11.47 -16.13 -11.42
CA GLU A 45 11.48 -14.76 -11.95
C GLU A 45 10.10 -14.11 -11.84
N PRO A 46 10.03 -12.79 -11.60
CA PRO A 46 8.78 -12.04 -11.69
C PRO A 46 8.14 -12.13 -13.08
N PHE A 47 6.81 -12.11 -13.13
CA PHE A 47 6.04 -12.18 -14.38
C PHE A 47 4.80 -11.29 -14.33
N GLN A 48 4.26 -10.90 -15.48
CA GLN A 48 3.02 -10.11 -15.56
C GLN A 48 1.81 -11.05 -15.55
N ALA A 49 0.81 -10.74 -14.73
CA ALA A 49 -0.46 -11.47 -14.68
C ALA A 49 -1.58 -10.58 -14.13
N ARG A 50 -2.83 -10.96 -14.35
CA ARG A 50 -4.00 -10.41 -13.63
C ARG A 50 -4.47 -11.44 -12.61
N ILE A 51 -4.89 -11.02 -11.41
CA ILE A 51 -5.60 -11.91 -10.50
C ILE A 51 -7.05 -12.02 -10.96
N ALA A 52 -7.49 -13.25 -11.26
CA ALA A 52 -8.88 -13.53 -11.64
C ALA A 52 -9.74 -13.87 -10.40
N ALA A 53 -9.15 -14.56 -9.42
CA ALA A 53 -9.83 -14.92 -8.18
C ALA A 53 -8.82 -15.33 -7.10
N VAL A 54 -9.25 -15.23 -5.84
CA VAL A 54 -8.59 -15.87 -4.68
C VAL A 54 -9.65 -16.72 -3.97
N ASP A 55 -9.34 -17.97 -3.68
CA ASP A 55 -10.23 -18.88 -2.94
C ASP A 55 -9.94 -18.86 -1.42
N ASP A 56 -10.70 -19.64 -0.67
CA ASP A 56 -10.61 -19.76 0.79
C ASP A 56 -9.34 -20.48 1.28
N ASP A 57 -8.76 -21.33 0.43
CA ASP A 57 -7.46 -21.98 0.62
C ASP A 57 -6.27 -21.08 0.22
N TRP A 58 -6.53 -19.82 -0.14
CA TRP A 58 -5.54 -18.86 -0.61
C TRP A 58 -4.82 -19.29 -1.91
N ASN A 59 -5.47 -20.06 -2.77
CA ASN A 59 -5.02 -20.23 -4.14
C ASN A 59 -5.41 -19.00 -4.96
N VAL A 60 -4.41 -18.41 -5.59
CA VAL A 60 -4.54 -17.25 -6.46
C VAL A 60 -4.61 -17.75 -7.90
N THR A 61 -5.75 -17.54 -8.55
CA THR A 61 -5.90 -17.81 -9.98
C THR A 61 -5.38 -16.60 -10.75
N LEU A 62 -4.29 -16.80 -11.48
CA LEU A 62 -3.59 -15.80 -12.27
C LEU A 62 -3.89 -16.00 -13.75
N ASP A 63 -4.34 -14.96 -14.41
CA ASP A 63 -4.59 -14.90 -15.85
C ASP A 63 -3.39 -14.25 -16.55
N LEU A 64 -2.72 -15.02 -17.40
CA LEU A 64 -1.57 -14.58 -18.21
C LEU A 64 -1.99 -14.18 -19.63
N GLY A 65 -3.30 -14.17 -19.91
CA GLY A 65 -3.92 -13.85 -21.19
C GLY A 65 -4.07 -15.03 -22.13
N SER A 66 -3.03 -15.85 -22.32
CA SER A 66 -3.14 -17.08 -23.12
C SER A 66 -3.55 -18.30 -22.29
N GLU A 67 -3.29 -18.26 -21.00
CA GLU A 67 -3.54 -19.37 -20.07
C GLU A 67 -3.80 -18.85 -18.66
N THR A 68 -4.39 -19.70 -17.82
CA THR A 68 -4.51 -19.47 -16.40
C THR A 68 -3.54 -20.36 -15.63
N ARG A 69 -2.99 -19.80 -14.55
CA ARG A 69 -2.09 -20.49 -13.63
C ARG A 69 -2.62 -20.32 -12.22
N SER A 70 -2.63 -21.40 -11.45
CA SER A 70 -2.89 -21.31 -10.00
C SER A 70 -1.56 -21.25 -9.24
N LEU A 71 -1.50 -20.37 -8.24
CA LEU A 71 -0.36 -20.23 -7.32
C LEU A 71 -0.89 -20.08 -5.89
N SER A 72 -0.30 -20.78 -4.93
CA SER A 72 -0.62 -20.57 -3.51
C SER A 72 -0.10 -19.20 -3.06
N ALA A 73 -0.92 -18.39 -2.38
CA ALA A 73 -0.52 -17.06 -1.91
C ALA A 73 0.75 -17.07 -1.01
N PRO A 74 0.98 -18.06 -0.11
CA PRO A 74 2.26 -18.20 0.59
C PRO A 74 3.52 -18.22 -0.30
N ASP A 75 3.38 -18.58 -1.57
CA ASP A 75 4.47 -18.67 -2.55
C ASP A 75 4.63 -17.38 -3.36
N LEU A 76 3.90 -16.32 -2.99
CA LEU A 76 3.94 -15.00 -3.58
C LEU A 76 4.50 -13.99 -2.56
N VAL A 77 5.46 -13.16 -2.98
CA VAL A 77 5.90 -12.00 -2.19
C VAL A 77 4.87 -10.88 -2.29
N HIS A 78 4.48 -10.53 -3.52
CA HIS A 78 3.33 -9.67 -3.80
C HIS A 78 2.92 -9.77 -5.26
N TRP A 79 1.72 -9.27 -5.56
CA TRP A 79 1.25 -8.94 -6.89
C TRP A 79 0.80 -7.48 -6.91
N GLY A 80 1.24 -6.72 -7.91
CA GLY A 80 0.88 -5.33 -8.08
C GLY A 80 1.40 -4.38 -6.99
N VAL A 81 0.80 -3.19 -6.93
CA VAL A 81 1.18 -2.07 -6.06
C VAL A 81 -0.08 -1.35 -5.58
N TYR A 82 -0.06 -0.87 -4.34
CA TYR A 82 -1.19 -0.13 -3.80
C TYR A 82 -1.31 1.25 -4.47
N GLN A 83 -2.54 1.62 -4.82
CA GLN A 83 -2.87 2.92 -5.38
C GLN A 83 -3.36 3.86 -4.26
N ASP A 84 -2.52 4.83 -3.88
CA ASP A 84 -2.88 5.83 -2.86
C ASP A 84 -3.94 6.79 -3.42
N SER A 85 -4.97 7.08 -2.63
CA SER A 85 -6.03 8.02 -2.98
C SER A 85 -6.13 9.15 -1.94
N TYR A 86 -6.48 10.33 -2.41
CA TYR A 86 -6.86 11.49 -1.59
C TYR A 86 -8.32 11.88 -1.83
N ARG A 87 -9.10 11.01 -2.48
CA ARG A 87 -10.52 11.23 -2.76
C ARG A 87 -11.36 10.46 -1.77
N GLY A 88 -12.50 11.03 -1.42
CA GLY A 88 -13.47 10.41 -0.53
C GLY A 88 -13.05 10.42 0.94
N THR A 89 -13.99 9.98 1.77
CA THR A 89 -13.79 9.82 3.21
C THR A 89 -13.00 8.54 3.49
N GLN A 90 -12.04 8.63 4.42
CA GLN A 90 -11.13 7.55 4.74
C GLN A 90 -11.32 7.06 6.18
N ILE A 91 -11.59 5.77 6.33
CA ILE A 91 -11.77 5.11 7.63
C ILE A 91 -10.49 4.39 8.01
N LEU A 92 -9.83 4.83 9.08
CA LEU A 92 -8.59 4.23 9.58
C LEU A 92 -8.94 3.22 10.68
N LEU A 93 -8.62 1.95 10.45
CA LEU A 93 -8.82 0.89 11.43
C LEU A 93 -7.56 0.69 12.30
N ALA A 94 -7.76 0.16 13.51
CA ALA A 94 -6.69 -0.07 14.48
C ALA A 94 -5.65 -1.09 14.02
N ASN A 95 -6.03 -2.03 13.16
CA ASN A 95 -5.12 -3.01 12.56
C ASN A 95 -4.26 -2.43 11.41
N GLY A 96 -4.43 -1.16 11.06
CA GLY A 96 -3.72 -0.49 9.97
C GLY A 96 -4.42 -0.55 8.60
N SER A 97 -5.62 -1.16 8.51
CA SER A 97 -6.44 -1.05 7.30
C SER A 97 -6.94 0.40 7.10
N LEU A 98 -7.11 0.78 5.85
CA LEU A 98 -7.64 2.04 5.38
C LEU A 98 -8.80 1.75 4.42
N LEU A 99 -10.03 2.09 4.78
CA LEU A 99 -11.19 1.84 3.93
C LEU A 99 -11.71 3.15 3.35
N MET A 100 -11.94 3.21 2.04
CA MET A 100 -12.61 4.33 1.39
C MET A 100 -14.11 4.10 1.46
N ALA A 101 -14.79 4.93 2.24
CA ALA A 101 -16.22 4.78 2.48
C ALA A 101 -16.86 6.06 2.99
N GLU A 102 -18.11 6.28 2.61
CA GLU A 102 -18.96 7.30 3.22
C GLU A 102 -19.43 6.84 4.59
N VAL A 103 -19.52 7.76 5.53
CA VAL A 103 -20.09 7.48 6.85
C VAL A 103 -21.57 7.81 6.81
N LEU A 104 -22.41 6.79 7.03
CA LEU A 104 -23.86 6.95 7.06
C LEU A 104 -24.33 7.32 8.47
N GLU A 105 -23.76 6.67 9.49
CA GLU A 105 -24.21 6.82 10.87
C GLU A 105 -23.08 6.53 11.86
N ILE A 106 -23.09 7.24 13.00
CA ILE A 106 -22.28 6.91 14.17
C ILE A 106 -23.25 6.84 15.36
N ALA A 107 -23.52 5.65 15.87
CA ALA A 107 -24.45 5.42 16.96
C ALA A 107 -24.14 4.08 17.65
N ASP A 108 -24.56 3.92 18.90
CA ASP A 108 -24.53 2.63 19.62
C ASP A 108 -23.19 1.87 19.56
N GLU A 109 -22.08 2.60 19.74
CA GLU A 109 -20.71 2.04 19.67
C GLU A 109 -20.31 1.47 18.30
N GLN A 110 -21.06 1.80 17.25
CA GLN A 110 -20.81 1.41 15.87
C GLN A 110 -20.69 2.64 14.96
N ILE A 111 -20.03 2.44 13.83
CA ILE A 111 -20.08 3.33 12.68
C ILE A 111 -20.57 2.53 11.48
N VAL A 112 -21.64 3.01 10.85
CA VAL A 112 -22.20 2.44 9.63
C VAL A 112 -21.60 3.18 8.45
N VAL A 113 -20.98 2.42 7.55
CA VAL A 113 -20.24 2.96 6.41
C VAL A 113 -20.70 2.31 5.12
N TYR A 114 -20.59 3.04 4.01
CA TYR A 114 -20.86 2.53 2.67
C TYR A 114 -19.61 2.66 1.80
N GLY A 115 -19.02 1.53 1.41
CA GLY A 115 -17.92 1.46 0.45
C GLY A 115 -18.43 1.16 -0.95
N GLU A 116 -17.84 1.79 -1.97
CA GLU A 116 -18.24 1.58 -3.37
C GLU A 116 -18.12 0.11 -3.81
N LEU A 117 -17.08 -0.59 -3.33
CA LEU A 117 -16.79 -1.96 -3.72
C LEU A 117 -17.50 -3.03 -2.89
N TRP A 118 -17.90 -2.71 -1.65
CA TRP A 118 -18.36 -3.69 -0.66
C TRP A 118 -19.67 -3.31 0.04
N GLY A 119 -20.34 -2.25 -0.43
CA GLY A 119 -21.65 -1.84 0.05
C GLY A 119 -21.64 -1.36 1.51
N GLN A 120 -22.75 -1.57 2.22
CA GLN A 120 -22.90 -1.14 3.61
C GLN A 120 -22.26 -2.13 4.59
N THR A 121 -21.48 -1.63 5.55
CA THR A 121 -20.86 -2.42 6.63
C THR A 121 -20.95 -1.69 7.96
N ASN A 122 -21.19 -2.44 9.03
CA ASN A 122 -21.16 -1.94 10.39
C ASN A 122 -19.78 -2.24 10.99
N LEU A 123 -19.10 -1.20 11.47
CA LEU A 123 -17.79 -1.32 12.10
C LEU A 123 -17.92 -0.96 13.59
N PRO A 124 -17.41 -1.79 14.50
CA PRO A 124 -17.30 -1.41 15.90
C PRO A 124 -16.39 -0.19 16.07
N LEU A 125 -16.82 0.84 16.81
CA LEU A 125 -15.99 2.01 17.09
C LEU A 125 -14.70 1.64 17.83
N SER A 126 -14.72 0.55 18.61
CA SER A 126 -13.51 0.01 19.24
C SER A 126 -12.43 -0.40 18.23
N LEU A 127 -12.76 -0.60 16.96
CA LEU A 127 -11.80 -0.94 15.90
C LEU A 127 -11.42 0.24 15.02
N VAL A 128 -12.11 1.38 15.12
CA VAL A 128 -11.90 2.54 14.24
C VAL A 128 -11.08 3.59 14.97
N ARG A 129 -9.85 3.84 14.49
CA ARG A 129 -8.96 4.88 15.04
C ARG A 129 -9.46 6.28 14.72
N GLY A 130 -10.03 6.46 13.54
CA GLY A 130 -10.54 7.75 13.11
C GLY A 130 -11.11 7.73 11.71
N VAL A 131 -11.73 8.85 11.37
CA VAL A 131 -12.31 9.15 10.07
C VAL A 131 -11.65 10.41 9.53
N VAL A 132 -11.14 10.37 8.31
CA VAL A 132 -10.58 11.54 7.62
C VAL A 132 -11.57 11.95 6.54
N PHE A 133 -12.22 13.11 6.71
CA PHE A 133 -13.22 13.58 5.74
C PHE A 133 -12.58 14.32 4.56
N ASN A 134 -11.53 15.10 4.84
CA ASN A 134 -10.82 15.88 3.85
C ASN A 134 -9.33 15.54 3.88
N PRO A 135 -8.93 14.41 3.26
CA PRO A 135 -7.53 13.98 3.28
C PRO A 135 -6.65 14.98 2.50
N PRO A 136 -5.49 15.38 3.05
CA PRO A 136 -4.58 16.28 2.34
C PRO A 136 -4.19 15.76 0.95
N ILE A 137 -4.15 16.66 -0.04
CA ILE A 137 -3.73 16.31 -1.41
C ILE A 137 -2.26 15.85 -1.41
N ALA A 138 -1.40 16.57 -0.70
CA ALA A 138 0.01 16.24 -0.57
C ALA A 138 0.20 14.90 0.17
N PRO A 139 0.82 13.87 -0.46
CA PRO A 139 0.93 12.54 0.13
C PRO A 139 1.60 12.51 1.50
N PHE A 140 2.65 13.31 1.70
CA PHE A 140 3.37 13.35 2.97
C PHE A 140 2.54 13.95 4.12
N GLU A 141 1.76 15.00 3.85
CA GLU A 141 0.84 15.56 4.86
C GLU A 141 -0.30 14.58 5.18
N ARG A 142 -0.80 13.86 4.17
CA ARG A 142 -1.79 12.80 4.36
C ARG A 142 -1.26 11.69 5.27
N ASP A 143 -0.02 11.24 5.03
CA ASP A 143 0.62 10.24 5.90
C ASP A 143 0.80 10.74 7.33
N ARG A 144 1.20 12.00 7.52
CA ARG A 144 1.34 12.59 8.85
C ARG A 144 0.01 12.65 9.57
N LEU A 145 -1.08 12.96 8.87
CA LEU A 145 -2.43 12.93 9.43
C LEU A 145 -2.82 11.49 9.83
N HIS A 146 -2.60 10.52 8.94
CA HIS A 146 -2.85 9.10 9.25
C HIS A 146 -2.06 8.64 10.47
N GLU A 147 -0.76 8.93 10.52
CA GLU A 147 0.11 8.56 11.64
C GLU A 147 -0.33 9.24 12.94
N LYS A 148 -0.72 10.53 12.88
CA LYS A 148 -1.26 11.27 14.03
C LYS A 148 -2.51 10.60 14.60
N ILE A 149 -3.37 10.04 13.75
CA ILE A 149 -4.59 9.31 14.15
C ILE A 149 -4.23 7.92 14.71
N LEU A 150 -3.38 7.17 14.00
CA LEU A 150 -3.00 5.80 14.37
C LEU A 150 -2.21 5.74 15.68
N THR A 151 -1.38 6.75 15.97
CA THR A 151 -0.54 6.81 17.19
C THR A 151 -1.14 7.66 18.30
N ALA A 152 -2.31 8.24 18.08
CA ALA A 152 -2.97 9.11 19.04
C ALA A 152 -3.15 8.42 20.41
N THR A 153 -2.90 9.16 21.48
CA THR A 153 -3.14 8.73 22.87
C THR A 153 -4.18 9.62 23.54
N GLY A 154 -4.72 9.20 24.68
CA GLY A 154 -5.74 9.93 25.44
C GLY A 154 -6.99 9.11 25.73
N ALA A 155 -7.96 9.74 26.41
CA ALA A 155 -9.18 9.11 26.89
C ALA A 155 -10.46 9.80 26.38
N GLN A 156 -10.35 10.61 25.33
CA GLN A 156 -11.47 11.37 24.74
C GLN A 156 -11.39 11.31 23.21
N ASP A 157 -12.55 11.49 22.56
CA ASP A 157 -12.61 11.74 21.13
C ASP A 157 -12.08 13.15 20.83
N ARG A 158 -11.58 13.33 19.61
CA ARG A 158 -11.09 14.63 19.12
C ARG A 158 -11.55 14.89 17.70
N LEU A 159 -12.01 16.10 17.44
CA LEU A 159 -12.14 16.65 16.10
C LEU A 159 -10.89 17.47 15.78
N LEU A 160 -10.20 17.11 14.71
CA LEU A 160 -9.12 17.89 14.13
C LEU A 160 -9.73 18.80 13.07
N LEU A 161 -9.64 20.11 13.27
CA LEU A 161 -10.23 21.09 12.37
C LEU A 161 -9.26 21.51 11.27
N GLU A 162 -9.79 21.97 10.14
CA GLU A 162 -9.01 22.45 8.98
C GLU A 162 -8.10 23.63 9.31
N ASN A 163 -8.49 24.45 10.29
CA ASN A 163 -7.68 25.59 10.76
C ASN A 163 -6.56 25.19 11.73
N GLY A 164 -6.45 23.90 12.08
CA GLY A 164 -5.45 23.36 13.00
C GLY A 164 -5.90 23.25 14.46
N ASP A 165 -7.08 23.74 14.81
CA ASP A 165 -7.64 23.61 16.16
C ASP A 165 -8.07 22.16 16.46
N VAL A 166 -8.17 21.85 17.74
CA VAL A 166 -8.62 20.54 18.23
C VAL A 166 -9.74 20.71 19.23
N VAL A 167 -10.88 20.09 18.96
CA VAL A 167 -12.02 20.03 19.88
C VAL A 167 -12.05 18.65 20.51
N SER A 168 -12.02 18.58 21.85
CA SER A 168 -12.04 17.30 22.58
C SER A 168 -13.40 17.08 23.25
N GLY A 169 -13.86 15.84 23.29
CA GLY A 169 -15.19 15.51 23.84
C GLY A 169 -15.61 14.07 23.60
N SER A 170 -16.92 13.85 23.54
CA SER A 170 -17.54 12.59 23.14
C SER A 170 -18.35 12.82 21.87
N VAL A 171 -17.97 12.16 20.78
CA VAL A 171 -18.72 12.17 19.53
C VAL A 171 -20.08 11.50 19.78
N LYS A 172 -21.16 12.18 19.39
CA LYS A 172 -22.54 11.72 19.57
C LYS A 172 -23.17 11.16 18.31
N GLY A 173 -22.67 11.58 17.15
CA GLY A 173 -23.18 11.11 15.87
C GLY A 173 -22.78 12.01 14.72
N LEU A 174 -23.33 11.70 13.56
CA LEU A 174 -23.35 12.59 12.40
C LEU A 174 -24.75 13.15 12.25
N ARG A 175 -24.83 14.45 11.97
CA ARG A 175 -26.05 15.12 11.52
C ARG A 175 -26.01 15.20 10.00
N GLU A 176 -27.07 14.75 9.35
CA GLU A 176 -27.28 14.94 7.92
C GLU A 176 -27.54 16.42 7.60
N ALA A 177 -27.14 16.85 6.40
CA ALA A 177 -27.53 18.15 5.89
C ALA A 177 -29.04 18.22 5.67
N SER A 178 -29.63 19.40 5.91
CA SER A 178 -31.02 19.69 5.59
C SER A 178 -31.28 19.54 4.09
N GLU A 179 -32.27 18.73 3.71
CA GLU A 179 -32.74 18.63 2.33
C GLU A 179 -33.30 19.97 1.80
N THR A 180 -33.66 20.89 2.69
CA THR A 180 -34.34 22.15 2.34
C THR A 180 -33.41 23.35 2.28
N ASP A 181 -32.21 23.28 2.88
CA ASP A 181 -31.21 24.35 2.83
C ASP A 181 -29.96 23.87 2.08
N PRO A 182 -29.73 24.32 0.84
CA PRO A 182 -28.59 23.88 0.04
C PRO A 182 -27.23 24.36 0.58
N ASN A 183 -27.21 25.28 1.56
CA ASN A 183 -25.98 25.70 2.22
C ASN A 183 -25.70 24.93 3.51
N ASP A 184 -26.63 24.10 3.97
CA ASP A 184 -26.41 23.26 5.13
C ASP A 184 -25.49 22.09 4.75
N SER A 185 -24.50 21.84 5.59
CA SER A 185 -23.53 20.77 5.39
C SER A 185 -23.69 19.75 6.51
N PRO A 186 -23.44 18.46 6.23
CA PRO A 186 -23.43 17.46 7.29
C PRO A 186 -22.41 17.88 8.37
N ALA A 187 -22.69 17.53 9.61
CA ALA A 187 -21.91 17.97 10.76
C ALA A 187 -21.63 16.83 11.73
N VAL A 188 -20.47 16.86 12.37
CA VAL A 188 -20.16 15.96 13.49
C VAL A 188 -20.68 16.58 14.77
N ALA A 189 -21.58 15.87 15.47
CA ALA A 189 -22.05 16.25 16.78
C ALA A 189 -21.08 15.77 17.86
N ILE A 190 -20.55 16.69 18.66
CA ILE A 190 -19.63 16.39 19.76
C ILE A 190 -20.11 17.06 21.05
N SER A 191 -20.09 16.30 22.15
CA SER A 191 -20.37 16.83 23.49
C SER A 191 -19.06 17.21 24.18
N THR A 192 -18.88 18.51 24.44
CA THR A 192 -17.69 19.08 25.09
C THR A 192 -18.09 19.88 26.32
N GLU A 193 -17.49 19.59 27.47
CA GLU A 193 -17.82 20.24 28.76
C GLU A 193 -19.34 20.26 29.09
N GLY A 194 -20.06 19.22 28.67
CA GLY A 194 -21.51 19.09 28.88
C GLY A 194 -22.38 19.93 27.93
N ARG A 195 -21.80 20.48 26.86
CA ARG A 195 -22.53 21.16 25.78
C ARG A 195 -22.35 20.40 24.48
N ASP A 196 -23.44 20.23 23.76
CA ASP A 196 -23.40 19.64 22.43
C ASP A 196 -23.11 20.73 21.40
N VAL A 197 -22.11 20.48 20.58
CA VAL A 197 -21.64 21.37 19.51
C VAL A 197 -21.65 20.58 18.22
N GLU A 198 -22.20 21.18 17.18
CA GLU A 198 -22.15 20.64 15.83
C GLU A 198 -21.08 21.35 15.03
N ILE A 199 -20.14 20.58 14.48
CA ILE A 199 -19.08 21.11 13.63
C ILE A 199 -19.27 20.57 12.22
N PRO A 200 -19.49 21.44 11.22
CA PRO A 200 -19.59 21.04 9.83
C PRO A 200 -18.41 20.18 9.36
N ILE A 201 -18.69 19.16 8.54
CA ILE A 201 -17.69 18.23 8.00
C ILE A 201 -16.66 18.96 7.13
N ASP A 202 -17.07 19.98 6.37
CA ASP A 202 -16.18 20.82 5.54
C ASP A 202 -15.14 21.62 6.36
N LYS A 203 -15.37 21.78 7.67
CA LYS A 203 -14.43 22.39 8.63
C LYS A 203 -13.66 21.36 9.46
N THR A 204 -13.98 20.08 9.29
CA THR A 204 -13.43 18.97 10.08
C THR A 204 -12.51 18.13 9.21
N ALA A 205 -11.20 18.25 9.42
CA ALA A 205 -10.23 17.43 8.71
C ALA A 205 -10.38 15.94 9.08
N ALA A 206 -10.50 15.65 10.38
CA ALA A 206 -10.65 14.28 10.86
C ALA A 206 -11.31 14.16 12.24
N VAL A 207 -11.92 13.01 12.49
CA VAL A 207 -12.27 12.52 13.83
C VAL A 207 -11.19 11.54 14.29
N VAL A 208 -10.73 11.68 15.52
CA VAL A 208 -9.93 10.69 16.24
C VAL A 208 -10.80 10.14 17.36
N PHE A 209 -11.18 8.86 17.27
CA PHE A 209 -11.94 8.22 18.34
C PHE A 209 -11.06 7.95 19.55
N ASN A 210 -11.71 7.85 20.71
CA ASN A 210 -11.09 7.71 22.01
C ASN A 210 -10.04 6.59 22.03
N PRO A 211 -8.74 6.92 22.08
CA PRO A 211 -7.68 5.92 21.97
C PRO A 211 -7.68 4.87 23.08
N ALA A 212 -8.22 5.21 24.26
CA ALA A 212 -8.30 4.29 25.40
C ALA A 212 -9.36 3.18 25.21
N MET A 213 -10.30 3.37 24.28
CA MET A 213 -11.36 2.41 23.96
C MET A 213 -11.04 1.56 22.72
N ILE A 214 -9.88 1.80 22.09
CA ILE A 214 -9.49 1.10 20.87
C ILE A 214 -8.91 -0.28 21.18
N GLU A 215 -9.50 -1.29 20.55
CA GLU A 215 -8.97 -2.64 20.46
C GLU A 215 -8.08 -2.77 19.23
N THR A 216 -6.93 -3.44 19.39
CA THR A 216 -6.00 -3.70 18.28
C THR A 216 -5.89 -5.21 18.06
N PRO A 217 -6.86 -5.83 17.36
CA PRO A 217 -6.82 -7.26 17.10
C PRO A 217 -5.59 -7.58 16.25
N LYS A 218 -4.79 -8.54 16.73
CA LYS A 218 -3.63 -9.01 15.99
C LYS A 218 -4.07 -9.86 14.81
N PRO A 219 -3.51 -9.64 13.61
CA PRO A 219 -3.74 -10.51 12.48
C PRO A 219 -3.34 -11.97 12.77
N ARG A 220 -4.00 -12.93 12.12
CA ARG A 220 -3.58 -14.34 12.07
C ARG A 220 -2.16 -14.49 11.54
N ASP A 221 -1.53 -15.62 11.89
CA ASP A 221 -0.19 -16.00 11.40
C ASP A 221 -0.03 -15.87 9.88
N PHE A 222 -1.08 -16.27 9.14
CA PHE A 222 -1.20 -16.01 7.72
C PHE A 222 -2.34 -15.05 7.46
N HIS A 223 -2.06 -13.99 6.72
CA HIS A 223 -3.00 -12.98 6.26
C HIS A 223 -2.43 -12.31 5.00
N ALA A 224 -3.20 -11.46 4.35
CA ALA A 224 -2.71 -10.66 3.23
C ALA A 224 -3.14 -9.20 3.36
N MET A 225 -2.30 -8.29 2.87
CA MET A 225 -2.69 -6.91 2.60
C MET A 225 -3.22 -6.85 1.17
N MET A 226 -4.47 -6.41 1.02
CA MET A 226 -5.15 -6.25 -0.26
C MET A 226 -5.44 -4.77 -0.51
N GLY A 227 -4.96 -4.24 -1.63
CA GLY A 227 -5.23 -2.87 -2.06
C GLY A 227 -6.17 -2.85 -3.25
N PHE A 228 -7.04 -1.86 -3.33
CA PHE A 228 -8.11 -1.76 -4.34
C PHE A 228 -8.06 -0.43 -5.10
N GLY A 229 -8.73 -0.37 -6.26
CA GLY A 229 -8.72 0.77 -7.18
C GLY A 229 -9.39 2.03 -6.63
N ASP A 230 -10.32 1.89 -5.69
CA ASP A 230 -10.94 2.99 -4.93
C ASP A 230 -9.96 3.69 -3.97
N GLY A 231 -8.82 3.05 -3.67
CA GLY A 231 -7.83 3.48 -2.69
C GLY A 231 -7.93 2.78 -1.33
N SER A 232 -8.84 1.81 -1.17
CA SER A 232 -8.90 0.98 0.03
C SER A 232 -7.67 0.06 0.17
N LEU A 233 -7.23 -0.16 1.39
CA LEU A 233 -6.14 -1.08 1.77
C LEU A 233 -6.59 -1.89 3.00
N ALA A 234 -6.90 -3.17 2.80
CA ALA A 234 -7.43 -4.05 3.84
C ALA A 234 -6.41 -5.12 4.24
N ILE A 235 -6.23 -5.33 5.55
CA ILE A 235 -5.58 -6.51 6.11
C ILE A 235 -6.62 -7.64 6.22
N VAL A 236 -6.55 -8.61 5.33
CA VAL A 236 -7.51 -9.71 5.18
C VAL A 236 -6.91 -11.01 5.73
N GLU A 237 -7.62 -11.65 6.66
CA GLU A 237 -7.21 -12.92 7.29
C GLU A 237 -7.83 -14.15 6.63
N HIS A 238 -8.96 -13.95 5.93
CA HIS A 238 -9.68 -15.02 5.27
C HIS A 238 -10.49 -14.47 4.11
N VAL A 239 -10.45 -15.17 2.99
CA VAL A 239 -11.32 -14.95 1.82
C VAL A 239 -12.34 -16.06 1.83
N ASN A 240 -13.62 -15.78 1.62
CA ASN A 240 -14.60 -16.79 1.31
C ASN A 240 -15.25 -16.43 -0.02
N SER A 241 -15.05 -17.28 -1.01
CA SER A 241 -15.53 -17.10 -2.38
C SER A 241 -16.66 -18.09 -2.71
N ASP A 242 -17.19 -18.78 -1.70
CA ASP A 242 -18.25 -19.78 -1.82
C ASP A 242 -19.62 -19.10 -1.74
N GLY A 243 -20.15 -18.71 -2.89
CA GLY A 243 -21.51 -18.19 -3.00
C GLY A 243 -21.63 -17.08 -4.03
N ALA A 244 -22.72 -16.31 -3.90
CA ALA A 244 -22.99 -15.18 -4.79
C ALA A 244 -22.08 -13.96 -4.54
N PHE A 245 -21.39 -13.93 -3.40
CA PHE A 245 -20.54 -12.81 -2.98
C PHE A 245 -19.21 -13.31 -2.43
N VAL A 246 -18.16 -12.51 -2.61
CA VAL A 246 -16.89 -12.69 -1.90
C VAL A 246 -16.99 -12.00 -0.55
N LYS A 247 -16.53 -12.69 0.50
CA LYS A 247 -16.43 -12.15 1.86
C LYS A 247 -14.96 -12.06 2.26
N LEU A 248 -14.49 -10.84 2.51
CA LEU A 248 -13.16 -10.56 3.03
C LEU A 248 -13.27 -10.34 4.54
N LYS A 249 -12.72 -11.25 5.33
CA LYS A 249 -12.72 -11.13 6.79
C LYS A 249 -11.44 -10.46 7.26
N LEU A 250 -11.61 -9.36 7.98
CA LEU A 250 -10.55 -8.58 8.59
C LEU A 250 -10.43 -8.96 10.09
N PRO A 251 -9.27 -8.67 10.73
CA PRO A 251 -9.11 -8.77 12.18
C PRO A 251 -10.22 -8.03 12.93
N GLY A 252 -10.68 -8.59 14.05
CA GLY A 252 -11.77 -8.00 14.84
C GLY A 252 -13.19 -8.36 14.36
N ARG A 253 -13.33 -9.40 13.52
CA ARG A 253 -14.61 -9.91 12.99
C ARG A 253 -15.34 -8.95 12.05
N VAL A 254 -14.62 -7.99 11.47
CA VAL A 254 -15.13 -7.16 10.38
C VAL A 254 -15.19 -8.01 9.11
N GLU A 255 -16.29 -7.96 8.38
CA GLU A 255 -16.49 -8.68 7.12
C GLU A 255 -16.93 -7.67 6.05
N LEU A 256 -16.16 -7.59 4.96
CA LEU A 256 -16.52 -6.82 3.77
C LEU A 256 -17.12 -7.79 2.76
N GLN A 257 -18.30 -7.48 2.23
CA GLN A 257 -19.00 -8.33 1.28
C GLN A 257 -19.09 -7.63 -0.08
N ALA A 258 -18.55 -8.26 -1.13
CA ALA A 258 -18.46 -7.64 -2.44
C ALA A 258 -18.90 -8.59 -3.57
N ASP A 259 -19.26 -8.01 -4.70
CA ASP A 259 -19.46 -8.76 -5.94
C ASP A 259 -18.11 -9.37 -6.39
N PRO A 260 -18.05 -10.67 -6.73
CA PRO A 260 -16.81 -11.33 -7.11
C PRO A 260 -16.13 -10.72 -8.35
N GLU A 261 -16.90 -10.33 -9.37
CA GLU A 261 -16.34 -9.78 -10.60
C GLU A 261 -15.73 -8.40 -10.33
N VAL A 262 -16.43 -7.57 -9.54
CA VAL A 262 -15.97 -6.22 -9.19
C VAL A 262 -14.74 -6.27 -8.28
N ILE A 263 -14.77 -7.04 -7.19
CA ILE A 263 -13.72 -6.99 -6.17
C ILE A 263 -12.36 -7.48 -6.70
N TRP A 264 -12.36 -8.48 -7.60
CA TRP A 264 -11.13 -8.99 -8.20
C TRP A 264 -10.64 -8.12 -9.35
N ALA A 265 -11.55 -7.51 -10.13
CA ALA A 265 -11.17 -6.53 -11.15
C ALA A 265 -10.53 -5.27 -10.53
N GLU A 266 -11.03 -4.84 -9.37
CA GLU A 266 -10.54 -3.67 -8.65
C GLU A 266 -9.34 -3.96 -7.74
N LEU A 267 -8.90 -5.21 -7.61
CA LEU A 267 -7.72 -5.54 -6.82
C LEU A 267 -6.46 -4.99 -7.53
N THR A 268 -5.66 -4.21 -6.81
CA THR A 268 -4.43 -3.58 -7.32
C THR A 268 -3.16 -4.05 -6.61
N LEU A 269 -3.31 -4.55 -5.39
CA LEU A 269 -2.24 -5.13 -4.58
C LEU A 269 -2.75 -6.40 -3.90
N LEU A 270 -1.99 -7.49 -3.99
CA LEU A 270 -2.08 -8.62 -3.08
C LEU A 270 -0.70 -8.87 -2.47
N ARG A 271 -0.58 -8.77 -1.15
CA ARG A 271 0.66 -9.06 -0.42
C ARG A 271 0.42 -10.04 0.72
N PRO A 272 0.76 -11.31 0.54
CA PRO A 272 0.68 -12.31 1.59
C PRO A 272 1.75 -12.11 2.67
N PHE A 273 1.38 -12.36 3.92
CA PHE A 273 2.27 -12.40 5.08
C PHE A 273 2.20 -13.80 5.67
N GLY A 274 3.36 -14.46 5.78
CA GLY A 274 3.44 -15.84 6.24
C GLY A 274 4.87 -16.25 6.55
N LYS A 275 5.11 -17.56 6.68
CA LYS A 275 6.39 -18.09 7.18
C LYS A 275 7.52 -18.15 6.15
N ARG A 276 7.21 -18.09 4.85
CA ARG A 276 8.18 -18.20 3.74
C ARG A 276 9.03 -16.93 3.53
N VAL A 277 8.48 -15.78 3.90
CA VAL A 277 9.11 -14.46 3.76
C VAL A 277 9.15 -13.80 5.13
N THR A 278 10.30 -13.24 5.51
CA THR A 278 10.42 -12.43 6.72
C THR A 278 10.95 -11.05 6.33
N TYR A 279 10.16 -10.00 6.56
CA TYR A 279 10.64 -8.65 6.29
C TYR A 279 11.67 -8.22 7.34
N VAL A 280 12.70 -7.53 6.90
CA VAL A 280 13.78 -7.07 7.78
C VAL A 280 13.28 -6.02 8.78
N SER A 281 12.21 -5.29 8.44
CA SER A 281 11.52 -4.38 9.37
C SER A 281 10.78 -5.08 10.51
N ASP A 282 10.45 -6.37 10.37
CA ASP A 282 9.84 -7.18 11.44
C ASP A 282 10.90 -7.82 12.35
N LEU A 283 12.18 -7.76 11.97
CA LEU A 283 13.27 -8.31 12.75
C LEU A 283 13.76 -7.32 13.80
N LYS A 284 14.09 -7.84 14.97
CA LYS A 284 14.83 -7.07 15.98
C LYS A 284 16.26 -6.85 15.49
N SER A 285 16.63 -5.58 15.26
CA SER A 285 18.02 -5.25 14.95
C SER A 285 18.92 -5.42 16.18
N ILE A 286 20.18 -5.78 15.93
CA ILE A 286 21.20 -5.94 16.99
C ILE A 286 22.04 -4.68 17.18
N GLY A 287 21.92 -3.71 16.28
CA GLY A 287 22.57 -2.42 16.43
C GLY A 287 22.35 -1.51 15.23
N TYR A 288 22.13 -0.24 15.54
CA TYR A 288 22.12 0.85 14.57
C TYR A 288 23.24 1.83 14.89
N LYS A 289 23.97 2.27 13.87
CA LYS A 289 24.97 3.33 14.00
C LYS A 289 24.77 4.32 12.86
N HIS A 290 24.46 5.56 13.20
CA HIS A 290 24.47 6.70 12.29
C HIS A 290 25.66 7.60 12.65
N VAL A 291 26.42 8.02 11.63
CA VAL A 291 27.48 9.02 11.78
C VAL A 291 27.05 10.24 10.97
N PRO A 292 26.60 11.31 11.63
CA PRO A 292 26.07 12.47 10.93
C PRO A 292 27.20 13.22 10.23
N PHE A 293 26.91 13.79 9.05
CA PHE A 293 27.85 14.67 8.35
C PHE A 293 28.02 16.00 9.12
N LEU A 294 26.91 16.52 9.66
CA LEU A 294 26.86 17.65 10.59
C LEU A 294 26.38 17.19 11.99
N ALA A 295 25.60 17.99 12.70
CA ALA A 295 25.12 17.67 14.05
C ALA A 295 23.81 16.86 14.07
N THR A 296 23.04 16.87 12.98
CA THR A 296 21.71 16.26 12.94
C THR A 296 21.80 14.74 12.94
N LYS A 297 21.24 14.11 13.97
CA LYS A 297 21.12 12.66 14.06
C LYS A 297 19.83 12.21 13.41
N TRP A 298 19.92 11.16 12.61
CA TRP A 298 18.77 10.57 11.93
C TRP A 298 18.56 9.16 12.49
N PRO A 299 17.47 8.88 13.21
CA PRO A 299 17.10 7.51 13.54
C PRO A 299 16.67 6.80 12.25
N PHE A 300 16.94 5.49 12.16
CA PHE A 300 16.26 4.67 11.15
C PHE A 300 14.79 4.52 11.52
N GLN A 301 13.97 4.24 10.50
CA GLN A 301 12.55 4.05 10.62
C GLN A 301 12.16 2.69 10.02
N THR A 302 11.23 1.98 10.66
CA THR A 302 10.67 0.71 10.18
C THR A 302 9.33 0.95 9.50
N ASP A 303 9.17 0.42 8.28
CA ASP A 303 7.95 0.58 7.45
C ASP A 303 7.53 2.04 7.24
N ARG A 304 8.49 2.96 7.35
CA ARG A 304 8.39 4.39 7.16
C ARG A 304 9.69 4.89 6.55
N ASN A 305 9.62 5.97 5.78
CA ASN A 305 10.80 6.69 5.33
C ASN A 305 11.46 7.41 6.51
N VAL A 306 12.67 7.94 6.32
CA VAL A 306 13.45 8.53 7.43
C VAL A 306 12.81 9.79 8.04
N LEU A 307 11.85 10.39 7.33
CA LEU A 307 11.05 11.54 7.79
C LEU A 307 9.78 11.13 8.55
N GLY A 308 9.47 9.83 8.64
CA GLY A 308 8.30 9.29 9.32
C GLY A 308 7.05 9.13 8.44
N GLY A 309 7.12 9.41 7.14
CA GLY A 309 6.05 9.14 6.17
C GLY A 309 6.07 7.70 5.66
N ARG A 310 5.07 7.30 4.86
CA ARG A 310 5.08 5.99 4.18
C ARG A 310 6.22 5.93 3.16
N LEU A 311 6.83 4.76 3.02
CA LEU A 311 7.91 4.51 2.05
C LEU A 311 7.41 4.69 0.62
N ARG A 312 7.99 5.63 -0.12
CA ARG A 312 7.63 5.86 -1.53
C ARG A 312 8.85 5.95 -2.43
N ASN A 313 8.67 5.50 -3.67
CA ASN A 313 9.57 5.83 -4.77
C ASN A 313 8.79 5.77 -6.08
N ALA A 314 9.01 6.76 -6.94
CA ALA A 314 8.36 6.90 -8.25
C ALA A 314 6.83 6.83 -8.15
N GLY A 315 6.26 7.42 -7.09
CA GLY A 315 4.82 7.41 -6.81
C GLY A 315 4.28 6.08 -6.28
N CYS A 316 5.08 5.03 -6.20
CA CYS A 316 4.66 3.72 -5.69
C CYS A 316 4.85 3.64 -4.18
N LEU A 317 3.84 3.11 -3.47
CA LEU A 317 3.88 2.86 -2.04
C LEU A 317 4.42 1.47 -1.69
N TYR A 318 5.24 1.42 -0.65
CA TYR A 318 5.82 0.18 -0.13
C TYR A 318 5.40 -0.02 1.31
N ALA A 319 4.68 -1.11 1.58
CA ALA A 319 4.18 -1.41 2.91
C ALA A 319 5.30 -1.81 3.90
N LYS A 320 6.39 -2.40 3.39
CA LYS A 320 7.46 -2.96 4.21
C LYS A 320 8.83 -2.45 3.76
N GLY A 321 9.69 -2.13 4.72
CA GLY A 321 11.05 -1.69 4.45
C GLY A 321 11.67 -0.86 5.56
N LEU A 322 12.78 -0.20 5.25
CA LEU A 322 13.51 0.65 6.19
C LEU A 322 13.79 2.02 5.57
N GLY A 323 13.52 3.08 6.32
CA GLY A 323 13.99 4.43 6.04
C GLY A 323 15.27 4.74 6.80
N MET A 324 16.32 5.18 6.12
CA MET A 324 17.64 5.47 6.68
C MET A 324 18.20 6.78 6.12
N HIS A 325 19.29 7.27 6.72
CA HIS A 325 20.06 8.40 6.23
C HIS A 325 21.54 8.05 6.19
N THR A 326 22.32 8.71 5.32
CA THR A 326 23.77 8.54 5.28
C THR A 326 24.50 9.23 6.45
N THR A 327 25.70 8.80 6.84
CA THR A 327 26.21 7.43 6.66
C THR A 327 25.69 6.59 7.82
N SER A 328 25.05 5.45 7.54
CA SER A 328 24.49 4.60 8.59
C SER A 328 24.63 3.11 8.31
N ARG A 329 24.62 2.34 9.39
CA ARG A 329 24.67 0.88 9.40
C ARG A 329 23.61 0.32 10.34
N LEU A 330 22.85 -0.65 9.85
CA LEU A 330 21.90 -1.43 10.63
C LEU A 330 22.23 -2.92 10.51
N ALA A 331 22.37 -3.61 11.64
CA ALA A 331 22.78 -5.01 11.69
C ALA A 331 21.69 -5.92 12.26
N TYR A 332 21.67 -7.16 11.78
CA TYR A 332 20.73 -8.21 12.16
C TYR A 332 21.48 -9.52 12.40
N ASP A 333 21.09 -10.24 13.45
CA ASP A 333 21.38 -11.67 13.56
C ASP A 333 20.43 -12.41 12.62
N LEU A 334 20.99 -13.27 11.78
CA LEU A 334 20.25 -14.19 10.93
C LEU A 334 20.19 -15.53 11.67
N GLY A 335 18.98 -16.02 11.94
CA GLY A 335 18.78 -17.39 12.39
C GLY A 335 18.98 -18.39 11.24
N ASP A 336 18.74 -19.65 11.51
CA ASP A 336 18.87 -20.70 10.50
C ASP A 336 17.69 -20.70 9.51
N GLY A 337 17.97 -21.17 8.29
CA GLY A 337 16.94 -21.50 7.29
C GLY A 337 16.60 -20.39 6.30
N TYR A 338 17.30 -19.26 6.31
CA TYR A 338 17.23 -18.28 5.22
C TYR A 338 18.23 -18.59 4.12
N ARG A 339 17.80 -18.45 2.87
CA ARG A 339 18.61 -18.68 1.67
C ARG A 339 18.91 -17.41 0.89
N ARG A 340 18.06 -16.38 0.99
CA ARG A 340 18.22 -15.16 0.21
C ARG A 340 17.76 -13.93 0.96
N PHE A 341 18.55 -12.86 0.90
CA PHE A 341 18.12 -11.50 1.18
C PHE A 341 17.77 -10.80 -0.14
N GLN A 342 16.59 -10.16 -0.19
CA GLN A 342 16.17 -9.35 -1.33
C GLN A 342 15.61 -8.01 -0.85
N ALA A 343 15.85 -6.96 -1.64
CA ALA A 343 15.29 -5.64 -1.43
C ALA A 343 15.28 -4.88 -2.75
N ASP A 344 14.59 -3.74 -2.78
CA ASP A 344 14.78 -2.71 -3.79
C ASP A 344 15.33 -1.47 -3.08
N VAL A 345 16.43 -0.89 -3.57
CA VAL A 345 17.04 0.29 -2.97
C VAL A 345 16.77 1.53 -3.80
N ALA A 346 16.36 2.62 -3.14
CA ALA A 346 16.02 3.88 -3.79
C ALA A 346 16.14 5.06 -2.83
N LEU A 347 16.10 6.29 -3.36
CA LEU A 347 15.77 7.46 -2.55
C LEU A 347 14.25 7.67 -2.51
N ASP A 348 13.76 8.16 -1.38
CA ASP A 348 12.35 8.48 -1.17
C ASP A 348 11.89 9.62 -2.08
N ASP A 349 10.61 9.62 -2.46
CA ASP A 349 10.04 10.70 -3.29
C ASP A 349 10.18 12.08 -2.64
N GLN A 350 10.28 12.18 -1.31
CA GLN A 350 10.57 13.42 -0.60
C GLN A 350 11.95 14.02 -0.92
N ALA A 351 12.89 13.23 -1.46
CA ALA A 351 14.19 13.74 -1.93
C ALA A 351 14.08 14.50 -3.26
N GLY A 352 12.99 14.32 -4.02
CA GLY A 352 12.82 14.89 -5.35
C GLY A 352 13.97 14.51 -6.29
N LEU A 353 14.68 15.53 -6.80
CA LEU A 353 15.88 15.37 -7.65
C LEU A 353 17.20 15.42 -6.84
N GLY A 354 17.11 15.52 -5.51
CA GLY A 354 18.25 15.61 -4.60
C GLY A 354 18.75 14.25 -4.12
N GLY A 355 19.77 14.31 -3.25
CA GLY A 355 20.38 13.14 -2.61
C GLY A 355 21.22 12.28 -3.55
N SER A 356 22.22 11.63 -2.97
CA SER A 356 22.91 10.54 -3.64
C SER A 356 23.62 9.62 -2.66
N VAL A 357 23.37 8.33 -2.80
CA VAL A 357 23.84 7.32 -1.84
C VAL A 357 24.39 6.09 -2.54
N VAL A 358 25.20 5.32 -1.82
CA VAL A 358 25.59 3.95 -2.17
C VAL A 358 25.05 3.00 -1.11
N PHE A 359 24.33 1.98 -1.54
CA PHE A 359 23.84 0.92 -0.66
C PHE A 359 24.81 -0.25 -0.66
N ARG A 360 25.07 -0.82 0.52
CA ARG A 360 25.90 -2.03 0.64
C ARG A 360 25.29 -3.05 1.58
N VAL A 361 25.52 -4.32 1.26
CA VAL A 361 25.19 -5.45 2.12
C VAL A 361 26.48 -6.14 2.52
N PHE A 362 26.76 -6.22 3.82
CA PHE A 362 27.86 -7.00 4.35
C PHE A 362 27.32 -8.23 5.08
N LEU A 363 27.99 -9.35 4.90
CA LEU A 363 27.69 -10.61 5.58
C LEU A 363 28.78 -10.89 6.61
N ALA A 364 28.41 -11.50 7.73
CA ALA A 364 29.36 -11.99 8.70
C ALA A 364 29.51 -13.51 8.59
N ASP A 365 30.74 -13.98 8.82
CA ASP A 365 31.00 -15.41 9.02
C ASP A 365 30.36 -15.93 10.32
N SER A 366 30.46 -17.23 10.58
CA SER A 366 29.93 -17.86 11.79
C SER A 366 30.57 -17.36 13.10
N SER A 367 31.72 -16.67 13.03
CA SER A 367 32.34 -16.02 14.19
C SER A 367 31.75 -14.62 14.47
N GLY A 368 30.88 -14.13 13.58
CA GLY A 368 30.24 -12.83 13.69
C GLY A 368 31.10 -11.67 13.17
N LYS A 369 32.21 -11.97 12.47
CA LYS A 369 33.07 -10.97 11.82
C LYS A 369 32.55 -10.66 10.43
N LEU A 370 32.27 -9.38 10.15
CA LEU A 370 31.90 -8.93 8.80
C LEU A 370 33.03 -9.20 7.81
N ASN A 371 32.65 -9.65 6.62
CA ASN A 371 33.57 -9.79 5.49
C ASN A 371 34.22 -8.45 5.13
N ARG A 372 35.41 -8.50 4.53
CA ARG A 372 36.13 -7.29 4.12
C ARG A 372 35.44 -6.58 2.96
N GLU A 373 34.96 -7.36 1.99
CA GLU A 373 34.23 -6.88 0.83
C GLU A 373 32.71 -7.04 1.04
N PRO A 374 31.89 -6.10 0.53
CA PRO A 374 30.45 -6.27 0.56
C PRO A 374 30.01 -7.42 -0.34
N ALA A 375 28.96 -8.14 0.07
CA ALA A 375 28.30 -9.12 -0.79
C ALA A 375 27.46 -8.46 -1.90
N TYR A 376 27.12 -7.18 -1.72
CA TYR A 376 26.47 -6.34 -2.71
C TYR A 376 26.86 -4.87 -2.50
N GLU A 377 27.13 -4.16 -3.60
CA GLU A 377 27.26 -2.72 -3.66
C GLU A 377 26.41 -2.20 -4.83
N SER A 378 25.57 -1.20 -4.58
CA SER A 378 24.80 -0.56 -5.65
C SER A 378 25.66 0.39 -6.48
N PRO A 379 25.29 0.68 -7.73
CA PRO A 379 25.68 1.95 -8.36
C PRO A 379 25.24 3.15 -7.49
N ILE A 380 25.69 4.36 -7.84
CA ILE A 380 25.20 5.57 -7.18
C ILE A 380 23.70 5.71 -7.44
N VAL A 381 22.90 5.70 -6.38
CA VAL A 381 21.46 5.88 -6.40
C VAL A 381 21.16 7.36 -6.15
N ARG A 382 20.33 7.96 -6.99
CA ARG A 382 19.96 9.38 -6.93
C ARG A 382 18.45 9.56 -6.81
N GLY A 383 18.03 10.76 -6.45
CA GLY A 383 16.61 11.16 -6.49
C GLY A 383 16.00 10.87 -7.86
N SER A 384 14.73 10.47 -7.88
CA SER A 384 13.96 10.03 -9.07
C SER A 384 14.45 8.77 -9.80
N ASN A 385 15.58 8.16 -9.42
CA ASN A 385 15.96 6.88 -9.98
C ASN A 385 14.89 5.83 -9.64
N LYS A 386 14.61 4.94 -10.60
CA LYS A 386 13.83 3.73 -10.33
C LYS A 386 14.57 2.87 -9.29
N PRO A 387 13.86 2.07 -8.49
CA PRO A 387 14.50 1.22 -7.50
C PRO A 387 15.47 0.24 -8.16
N ALA A 388 16.63 0.03 -7.52
CA ALA A 388 17.60 -0.95 -7.94
C ALA A 388 17.47 -2.23 -7.10
N ALA A 389 17.31 -3.37 -7.78
CA ALA A 389 17.11 -4.65 -7.11
C ALA A 389 18.40 -5.12 -6.40
N VAL A 390 18.22 -5.72 -5.24
CA VAL A 390 19.24 -6.37 -4.42
C VAL A 390 18.84 -7.83 -4.26
N SER A 391 19.79 -8.73 -4.50
CA SER A 391 19.61 -10.18 -4.26
C SER A 391 20.93 -10.78 -3.82
N VAL A 392 21.00 -11.23 -2.57
CA VAL A 392 22.20 -11.75 -1.92
C VAL A 392 21.91 -13.13 -1.34
N ASP A 393 22.76 -14.12 -1.63
CA ASP A 393 22.72 -15.42 -0.97
C ASP A 393 23.15 -15.27 0.50
N VAL A 394 22.30 -15.73 1.41
CA VAL A 394 22.55 -15.69 2.86
C VAL A 394 22.57 -17.08 3.50
N THR A 395 22.70 -18.12 2.68
CA THR A 395 22.77 -19.51 3.14
C THR A 395 23.96 -19.70 4.08
N GLY A 396 23.69 -20.12 5.32
CA GLY A 396 24.72 -20.33 6.34
C GLY A 396 25.34 -19.06 6.92
N VAL A 397 24.78 -17.88 6.62
CA VAL A 397 25.23 -16.60 7.17
C VAL A 397 24.62 -16.37 8.54
N SER A 398 25.45 -15.96 9.51
CA SER A 398 25.00 -15.71 10.90
C SER A 398 24.51 -14.29 11.14
N ARG A 399 25.04 -13.30 10.40
CA ARG A 399 24.65 -11.89 10.51
C ARG A 399 24.72 -11.17 9.18
N MET A 400 23.88 -10.16 9.05
CA MET A 400 23.88 -9.25 7.92
C MET A 400 23.89 -7.80 8.41
N ALA A 401 24.63 -6.94 7.72
CA ALA A 401 24.61 -5.50 7.93
C ALA A 401 24.21 -4.77 6.64
N LEU A 402 23.20 -3.92 6.75
CA LEU A 402 22.72 -3.02 5.72
C LEU A 402 23.38 -1.65 5.95
N ILE A 403 24.01 -1.11 4.91
CA ILE A 403 24.75 0.15 4.97
C ILE A 403 24.22 1.10 3.92
N VAL A 404 24.04 2.36 4.31
CA VAL A 404 23.81 3.48 3.40
C VAL A 404 24.98 4.44 3.59
N ASP A 405 25.79 4.62 2.55
CA ASP A 405 26.98 5.45 2.58
C ASP A 405 26.85 6.65 1.63
N PHE A 406 27.66 7.68 1.87
CA PHE A 406 27.70 8.86 1.01
C PHE A 406 28.08 8.47 -0.41
N ALA A 407 27.48 9.14 -1.40
CA ALA A 407 28.02 9.17 -2.75
C ALA A 407 28.62 10.56 -3.01
N GLU A 408 27.84 11.46 -3.60
CA GLU A 408 28.25 12.80 -3.96
C GLU A 408 27.52 13.83 -3.09
N ARG A 409 28.06 15.05 -3.01
CA ARG A 409 27.37 16.22 -2.40
C ARG A 409 27.01 16.08 -0.91
N GLY A 410 27.70 15.21 -0.17
CA GLY A 410 27.50 15.07 1.27
C GLY A 410 26.25 14.28 1.61
N ASP A 411 25.48 14.74 2.60
CA ASP A 411 24.32 14.02 3.16
C ASP A 411 22.96 14.67 2.83
N ALA A 412 22.96 15.71 2.00
CA ALA A 412 21.76 16.51 1.74
C ALA A 412 20.70 15.71 0.97
N LEU A 413 19.53 15.53 1.61
CA LEU A 413 18.37 14.80 1.07
C LEU A 413 18.64 13.31 0.80
N ASP A 414 19.58 12.71 1.53
CA ASP A 414 19.88 11.27 1.46
C ASP A 414 18.81 10.44 2.20
N TYR A 415 17.56 10.60 1.81
CA TYR A 415 16.40 9.87 2.33
C TYR A 415 16.36 8.47 1.73
N ALA A 416 17.24 7.61 2.21
CA ALA A 416 17.49 6.30 1.64
C ALA A 416 16.47 5.28 2.12
N ASN A 417 15.86 4.57 1.17
CA ASN A 417 14.88 3.53 1.43
C ASN A 417 15.41 2.14 1.01
N TRP A 418 15.34 1.19 1.94
CA TRP A 418 15.40 -0.24 1.64
C TRP A 418 13.97 -0.77 1.53
N LEU A 419 13.43 -0.77 0.32
CA LEU A 419 12.05 -1.13 -0.01
C LEU A 419 11.91 -2.65 -0.11
N ASN A 420 10.81 -3.21 0.43
CA ASN A 420 10.53 -4.65 0.44
C ASN A 420 11.69 -5.52 0.94
N ALA A 421 12.55 -4.97 1.81
CA ALA A 421 13.72 -5.66 2.35
C ALA A 421 13.29 -6.88 3.15
N ARG A 422 13.68 -8.07 2.67
CA ARG A 422 13.14 -9.36 3.13
C ARG A 422 14.16 -10.47 3.05
N LEU A 423 13.95 -11.48 3.88
CA LEU A 423 14.64 -12.76 3.86
C LEU A 423 13.68 -13.85 3.38
N ILE A 424 14.16 -14.74 2.54
CA ILE A 424 13.41 -15.87 1.97
C ILE A 424 13.96 -17.17 2.56
N LYS A 425 13.07 -18.10 2.92
CA LYS A 425 13.39 -19.46 3.37
C LYS A 425 13.31 -20.46 2.24
#